data_AF-X0UMA4-F1
#
_entry.id   AF-X0UMA4-F1
#
_cell.length_a   1.000
_cell.length_b   1.000
_cell.length_c   1.000
_cell.angle_alpha   90.00
_cell.angle_beta   90.00
_cell.angle_gamma   90.00
#
_symmetry.space_group_name_H-M   'P 1'
#
loop_
_entity.id
_entity.type
_entity.pdbx_description
1 polymer ?
#
loop_
_entity_poly.entity_id
_entity_poly.type
_entity_poly.pdbx_seq_one_letter_code
_entity_poly.pdbx_strand_id
1 'polypeptide(L)'
;AYFAGSMPWIFNFGSNLLTEDWKESNANDPKVIAAMQWLQDLIWKYKVTPAPASADVTNLFVSGKLGMMGGGRWPCLDFANAGFSDYDILYWPKVETQITEVGIGTIPIFQFSEHPEESWKFLKYTLGREPERYFANLGWCMPARRSLAYDSDIMTPPEHFRIFYDSLDNSKYVPCPPQYNVVENIWLRYLGLITANEMTAAEACQAAHEEISEALTE
;
A
#
# COMPACT_ATOMS: atom_id res chain seq x y z
N ALA A 1 -7.50 4.60 -0.72
CA ALA A 1 -7.18 3.16 -0.90
C ALA A 1 -6.81 2.56 0.44
N TYR A 2 -6.95 1.24 0.60
CA TYR A 2 -6.54 0.51 1.80
C TYR A 2 -5.01 0.48 1.88
N PHE A 3 -4.39 -0.22 0.91
CA PHE A 3 -2.97 -0.17 0.60
C PHE A 3 -2.61 1.12 -0.15
N ALA A 4 -1.40 1.62 0.08
CA ALA A 4 -0.83 2.89 -0.33
C ALA A 4 -1.69 4.13 0.00
N GLY A 5 -2.62 4.00 0.95
CA GLY A 5 -3.58 5.03 1.32
C GLY A 5 -3.74 5.15 2.83
N SER A 6 -4.77 4.53 3.39
CA SER A 6 -5.07 4.64 4.83
C SER A 6 -4.06 3.93 5.72
N MET A 7 -3.55 2.77 5.30
CA MET A 7 -2.71 1.92 6.16
C MET A 7 -1.37 2.55 6.58
N PRO A 8 -0.60 3.19 5.69
CA PRO A 8 0.63 3.89 6.09
C PRO A 8 0.37 4.95 7.14
N TRP A 9 -0.74 5.70 7.05
CA TRP A 9 -1.11 6.69 8.06
C TRP A 9 -1.50 6.04 9.39
N ILE A 10 -2.28 4.95 9.39
CA ILE A 10 -2.61 4.22 10.62
C ILE A 10 -1.33 3.73 11.33
N PHE A 11 -0.38 3.17 10.58
CA PHE A 11 0.92 2.77 11.11
C PHE A 11 1.72 3.96 11.66
N ASN A 12 1.65 5.10 10.98
CA ASN A 12 2.33 6.32 11.37
C ASN A 12 1.82 6.91 12.69
N PHE A 13 0.52 6.78 12.96
CA PHE A 13 -0.12 7.08 14.24
C PHE A 13 0.13 5.99 15.30
N GLY A 14 0.94 4.97 14.96
CA GLY A 14 1.38 3.94 15.90
C GLY A 14 0.29 2.89 16.21
N SER A 15 -0.65 2.67 15.29
CA SER A 15 -1.72 1.68 15.45
C SER A 15 -1.75 0.71 14.26
N ASN A 16 -2.79 -0.12 14.18
CA ASN A 16 -3.07 -1.03 13.08
C ASN A 16 -4.61 -1.16 12.94
N LEU A 17 -5.10 -1.50 11.74
CA LEU A 17 -6.54 -1.67 11.52
C LEU A 17 -7.08 -2.95 12.18
N LEU A 18 -6.27 -4.00 12.25
CA LEU A 18 -6.57 -5.26 12.90
C LEU A 18 -5.55 -5.53 14.03
N THR A 19 -5.88 -6.44 14.94
CA THR A 19 -4.93 -6.97 15.93
C THR A 19 -3.70 -7.59 15.27
N GLU A 20 -2.62 -7.81 16.02
CA GLU A 20 -1.35 -8.32 15.47
C GLU A 20 -1.48 -9.68 14.76
N ASP A 21 -2.43 -10.51 15.19
CA ASP A 21 -2.74 -11.81 14.57
C ASP A 21 -3.83 -11.74 13.49
N TRP A 22 -4.32 -10.53 13.19
CA TRP A 22 -5.36 -10.21 12.22
C TRP A 22 -6.71 -10.88 12.47
N LYS A 23 -6.98 -11.31 13.71
CA LYS A 23 -8.23 -12.02 14.06
C LYS A 23 -9.33 -11.11 14.58
N GLU A 24 -8.99 -9.92 15.06
CA GLU A 24 -9.96 -8.98 15.60
C GLU A 24 -9.81 -7.60 14.97
N SER A 25 -10.93 -6.89 14.87
CA SER A 25 -10.94 -5.51 14.42
C SER A 25 -10.34 -4.59 15.48
N ASN A 26 -9.48 -3.68 15.06
CA ASN A 26 -8.95 -2.59 15.88
C ASN A 26 -9.39 -1.21 15.32
N ALA A 27 -10.43 -1.18 14.47
CA ALA A 27 -10.83 0.04 13.77
C ALA A 27 -11.36 1.17 14.68
N ASN A 28 -11.82 0.84 15.89
CA ASN A 28 -12.29 1.80 16.90
C ASN A 28 -11.16 2.33 17.81
N ASP A 29 -9.91 1.91 17.60
CA ASP A 29 -8.79 2.41 18.37
C ASP A 29 -8.64 3.94 18.17
N PRO A 30 -8.43 4.72 19.25
CA PRO A 30 -8.33 6.17 19.15
C PRO A 30 -7.27 6.68 18.17
N LYS A 31 -6.18 5.93 17.95
CA LYS A 31 -5.14 6.32 16.99
C LYS A 31 -5.55 6.02 15.55
N VAL A 32 -6.34 4.97 15.30
CA VAL A 32 -6.97 4.74 13.99
C VAL A 32 -7.93 5.88 13.67
N ILE A 33 -8.78 6.27 14.62
CA ILE A 33 -9.71 7.40 14.46
C ILE A 33 -8.94 8.70 14.19
N ALA A 34 -7.86 8.96 14.93
CA ALA A 34 -7.02 10.14 14.73
C ALA A 34 -6.35 10.16 13.34
N ALA A 35 -5.87 9.01 12.85
CA ALA A 35 -5.32 8.89 11.51
C ALA A 35 -6.38 9.20 10.43
N MET A 36 -7.61 8.74 10.62
CA MET A 36 -8.71 9.02 9.69
C MET A 36 -9.16 10.48 9.74
N GLN A 37 -9.20 11.08 10.94
CA GLN A 37 -9.45 12.51 11.08
C GLN A 37 -8.36 13.33 10.38
N TRP A 38 -7.10 12.91 10.49
CA TRP A 38 -5.99 13.56 9.79
C TRP A 38 -6.17 13.54 8.27
N LEU A 39 -6.57 12.40 7.70
CA LEU A 39 -6.89 12.28 6.27
C LEU A 39 -8.06 13.20 5.86
N GLN A 40 -9.12 13.26 6.68
CA GLN A 40 -10.25 14.16 6.43
C GLN A 40 -9.82 15.64 6.50
N ASP A 41 -8.99 16.01 7.47
CA ASP A 41 -8.44 17.36 7.64
C ASP A 41 -7.58 17.78 6.44
N LEU A 42 -6.76 16.89 5.87
CA LEU A 42 -5.94 17.18 4.68
C LEU A 42 -6.80 17.61 3.48
N ILE A 43 -8.01 17.05 3.35
CA ILE A 43 -8.97 17.38 2.29
C ILE A 43 -9.75 18.66 2.63
N TRP A 44 -10.41 18.70 3.79
CA TRP A 44 -11.45 19.70 4.05
C TRP A 44 -10.98 20.92 4.85
N LYS A 45 -9.97 20.74 5.71
CA LYS A 45 -9.43 21.83 6.55
C LYS A 45 -8.22 22.48 5.89
N TYR A 46 -7.20 21.69 5.54
CA TYR A 46 -5.96 22.17 4.95
C TYR A 46 -6.05 22.34 3.43
N LYS A 47 -6.96 21.61 2.78
CA LYS A 47 -7.20 21.69 1.32
C LYS A 47 -5.94 21.44 0.49
N VAL A 48 -5.10 20.52 0.96
CA VAL A 48 -3.84 20.10 0.31
C VAL A 48 -3.98 18.78 -0.45
N THR A 49 -5.07 18.07 -0.22
CA THR A 49 -5.47 16.90 -1.00
C THR A 49 -6.71 17.27 -1.82
N PRO A 50 -6.74 16.96 -3.13
CA PRO A 50 -7.96 17.13 -3.91
C PRO A 50 -9.13 16.39 -3.24
N ALA A 51 -10.35 16.93 -3.39
CA ALA A 51 -11.55 16.23 -2.96
C ALA A 51 -11.58 14.81 -3.55
N PRO A 52 -12.16 13.82 -2.84
CA PRO A 52 -12.13 12.43 -3.27
C PRO A 52 -12.77 12.34 -4.65
N ALA A 53 -11.93 12.13 -5.65
CA ALA A 53 -12.34 11.79 -6.98
C ALA A 53 -11.74 10.42 -7.27
N SER A 54 -12.40 9.64 -8.12
CA SER A 54 -11.84 8.46 -8.78
C SER A 54 -10.69 8.80 -9.74
N ALA A 55 -9.98 9.90 -9.48
CA ALA A 55 -8.94 10.41 -10.33
C ALA A 55 -7.70 9.54 -10.22
N ASP A 56 -7.12 9.25 -11.37
CA ASP A 56 -5.85 8.57 -11.48
C ASP A 56 -4.73 9.47 -10.94
N VAL A 57 -4.30 9.19 -9.71
CA VAL A 57 -3.28 9.97 -8.98
C VAL A 57 -1.95 9.97 -9.73
N THR A 58 -1.57 8.85 -10.35
CA THR A 58 -0.34 8.72 -11.16
C THR A 58 -0.40 9.68 -12.34
N ASN A 59 -1.50 9.70 -13.09
CA ASN A 59 -1.67 10.62 -14.22
C ASN A 59 -1.73 12.09 -13.79
N LEU A 60 -2.35 12.40 -12.65
CA LEU A 60 -2.33 13.76 -12.10
C LEU A 60 -0.92 14.22 -11.70
N PHE A 61 -0.10 13.33 -11.15
CA PHE A 61 1.29 13.62 -10.81
C PHE A 61 2.15 13.84 -12.06
N VAL A 62 2.11 12.91 -13.02
CA VAL A 62 2.85 13.01 -14.30
C VAL A 62 2.46 14.26 -15.10
N SER A 63 1.20 14.68 -15.05
CA SER A 63 0.73 15.90 -15.73
C SER A 63 1.04 17.19 -14.97
N GLY A 64 1.79 17.14 -13.86
CA GLY A 64 2.19 18.31 -13.07
C GLY A 64 1.05 18.93 -12.25
N LYS A 65 -0.05 18.21 -12.03
CA LYS A 65 -1.21 18.68 -11.26
C LYS A 65 -1.13 18.33 -9.76
N LEU A 66 -0.22 17.43 -9.38
CA LEU A 66 0.09 17.09 -7.99
C LEU A 66 1.58 17.35 -7.71
N GLY A 67 1.88 17.96 -6.57
CA GLY A 67 3.26 18.13 -6.11
C GLY A 67 3.83 16.91 -5.39
N MET A 68 2.97 16.08 -4.80
CA MET A 68 3.34 14.85 -4.09
C MET A 68 2.25 13.80 -4.28
N MET A 69 2.63 12.53 -4.32
CA MET A 69 1.71 11.39 -4.23
C MET A 69 2.28 10.31 -3.31
N GLY A 70 1.39 9.53 -2.71
CA GLY A 70 1.77 8.30 -2.02
C GLY A 70 1.94 7.16 -3.00
N GLY A 71 2.98 6.33 -2.82
CA GLY A 71 3.22 5.15 -3.64
C GLY A 71 4.48 4.40 -3.24
N GLY A 72 4.74 3.29 -3.91
CA GLY A 72 5.99 2.53 -3.84
C GLY A 72 6.65 2.48 -5.22
N ARG A 73 7.25 1.33 -5.58
CA ARG A 73 7.97 1.19 -6.85
C ARG A 73 7.05 1.20 -8.08
N TRP A 74 5.85 0.64 -7.98
CA TRP A 74 4.96 0.37 -9.12
C TRP A 74 4.62 1.57 -10.03
N PRO A 75 4.42 2.82 -9.55
CA PRO A 75 4.12 3.96 -10.43
C PRO A 75 5.29 4.35 -11.32
N CYS A 76 6.53 3.95 -10.99
CA CYS A 76 7.72 4.31 -11.76
C CYS A 76 7.67 3.75 -13.19
N LEU A 77 6.97 2.63 -13.42
CA LEU A 77 6.74 2.10 -14.77
C LEU A 77 5.89 3.07 -15.59
N ASP A 78 4.81 3.59 -15.02
CA ASP A 78 3.94 4.57 -15.71
C ASP A 78 4.70 5.88 -15.97
N PHE A 79 5.54 6.31 -15.03
CA PHE A 79 6.40 7.48 -15.20
C PHE A 79 7.38 7.29 -16.35
N ALA A 80 8.07 6.15 -16.40
CA ALA A 80 8.98 5.80 -17.48
C ALA A 80 8.28 5.73 -18.85
N ASN A 81 7.10 5.11 -18.91
CA ASN A 81 6.29 5.02 -20.13
C ASN A 81 5.81 6.40 -20.62
N ALA A 82 5.56 7.33 -19.70
CA ALA A 82 5.22 8.71 -20.01
C ALA A 82 6.43 9.59 -20.34
N GLY A 83 7.67 9.06 -20.25
CA GLY A 83 8.89 9.84 -20.38
C GLY A 83 9.12 10.83 -19.22
N PHE A 84 8.41 10.65 -18.11
CA PHE A 84 8.50 11.49 -16.92
C PHE A 84 9.63 10.98 -16.02
N SER A 85 10.69 11.79 -15.86
CA SER A 85 11.89 11.44 -15.10
C SER A 85 12.28 12.49 -14.06
N ASP A 86 11.56 13.61 -14.00
CA ASP A 86 11.77 14.68 -13.03
C ASP A 86 10.93 14.42 -11.77
N TYR A 87 11.32 13.38 -11.02
CA TYR A 87 10.70 13.02 -9.75
C TYR A 87 11.72 12.38 -8.81
N ASP A 88 11.38 12.36 -7.54
CA ASP A 88 12.14 11.66 -6.52
C ASP A 88 11.23 10.98 -5.50
N ILE A 89 11.81 10.16 -4.64
CA ILE A 89 11.10 9.51 -3.53
C ILE A 89 11.70 9.91 -2.19
N LEU A 90 10.82 9.92 -1.19
CA LEU A 90 11.18 10.11 0.21
C LEU A 90 10.46 9.05 1.02
N TYR A 91 10.93 8.84 2.26
CA TYR A 91 10.14 8.09 3.24
C TYR A 91 8.77 8.75 3.44
N TRP A 92 7.78 7.93 3.80
CA TRP A 92 6.45 8.44 4.16
C TRP A 92 6.56 9.51 5.26
N PRO A 93 5.72 10.57 5.26
CA PRO A 93 5.76 11.61 6.28
C PRO A 93 5.68 11.04 7.69
N LYS A 94 6.42 11.63 8.63
CA LYS A 94 6.42 11.25 10.05
C LYS A 94 5.38 12.04 10.83
N VAL A 95 4.61 11.34 11.66
CA VAL A 95 3.64 11.88 12.64
C VAL A 95 4.10 11.44 14.03
N GLU A 96 3.74 10.24 14.49
CA GLU A 96 4.28 9.65 15.72
C GLU A 96 5.45 8.73 15.41
N THR A 97 5.26 7.84 14.42
CA THR A 97 6.26 6.93 13.88
C THR A 97 6.58 7.29 12.43
N GLN A 98 7.50 6.58 11.78
CA GLN A 98 7.71 6.69 10.34
C GLN A 98 7.58 5.32 9.67
N ILE A 99 6.65 4.51 10.20
CA ILE A 99 6.40 3.16 9.71
C ILE A 99 5.58 3.26 8.43
N THR A 100 6.05 2.62 7.37
CA THR A 100 5.28 2.41 6.14
C THR A 100 4.73 0.98 6.09
N GLU A 101 3.95 0.67 5.07
CA GLU A 101 3.51 -0.70 4.82
C GLU A 101 4.40 -1.42 3.81
N VAL A 102 4.39 -2.75 3.89
CA VAL A 102 4.96 -3.64 2.87
C VAL A 102 3.93 -4.69 2.46
N GLY A 103 3.84 -4.92 1.15
CA GLY A 103 3.10 -6.03 0.55
C GLY A 103 4.06 -6.95 -0.21
N ILE A 104 3.69 -8.22 -0.32
CA ILE A 104 4.46 -9.22 -1.09
C ILE A 104 3.57 -9.78 -2.20
N GLY A 105 4.02 -9.64 -3.45
CA GLY A 105 3.45 -10.37 -4.57
C GLY A 105 3.93 -11.81 -4.57
N THR A 106 3.02 -12.76 -4.75
CA THR A 106 3.34 -14.19 -4.83
C THR A 106 2.71 -14.82 -6.06
N ILE A 107 3.26 -15.95 -6.51
CA ILE A 107 2.70 -16.77 -7.59
C ILE A 107 2.24 -18.09 -6.96
N PRO A 108 0.98 -18.19 -6.51
CA PRO A 108 0.48 -19.41 -5.87
C PRO A 108 0.29 -20.53 -6.90
N ILE A 109 0.50 -21.78 -6.47
CA ILE A 109 0.12 -22.96 -7.25
C ILE A 109 -1.29 -23.35 -6.83
N PHE A 110 -2.20 -23.45 -7.79
CA PHE A 110 -3.57 -23.87 -7.51
C PHE A 110 -3.59 -25.31 -6.98
N GLN A 111 -4.25 -25.51 -5.84
CA GLN A 111 -4.28 -26.80 -5.14
C GLN A 111 -4.86 -27.94 -5.99
N PHE A 112 -5.75 -27.63 -6.94
CA PHE A 112 -6.38 -28.60 -7.84
C PHE A 112 -5.76 -28.59 -9.25
N SER A 113 -4.52 -28.09 -9.39
CA SER A 113 -3.81 -28.15 -10.67
C SER A 113 -3.62 -29.61 -11.10
N GLU A 114 -3.93 -29.90 -12.37
CA GLU A 114 -3.64 -31.20 -13.00
C GLU A 114 -2.14 -31.38 -13.32
N HIS A 115 -1.35 -30.30 -13.16
CA HIS A 115 0.09 -30.26 -13.46
C HIS A 115 0.92 -29.68 -12.29
N PRO A 116 0.87 -30.27 -11.08
CA PRO A 116 1.51 -29.69 -9.90
C PRO A 116 3.05 -29.70 -10.00
N GLU A 117 3.65 -30.71 -10.63
CA GLU A 117 5.10 -30.80 -10.78
C GLU A 117 5.66 -29.79 -11.77
N GLU A 118 5.00 -29.60 -12.92
CA GLU A 118 5.33 -28.60 -13.93
C GLU A 118 5.14 -27.20 -13.36
N SER A 119 4.05 -26.97 -12.63
CA SER A 119 3.78 -25.71 -11.93
C SER A 119 4.91 -25.39 -10.94
N TRP A 120 5.38 -26.38 -10.18
CA TRP A 120 6.51 -26.23 -9.27
C TRP A 120 7.83 -25.94 -9.99
N LYS A 121 8.10 -26.62 -11.11
CA LYS A 121 9.29 -26.36 -11.94
C LYS A 121 9.26 -24.94 -12.50
N PHE A 122 8.10 -24.48 -12.97
CA PHE A 122 7.91 -23.12 -13.48
C PHE A 122 8.07 -22.07 -12.38
N LEU A 123 7.47 -22.28 -11.21
CA LEU A 123 7.62 -21.37 -10.07
C LEU A 123 9.08 -21.22 -9.63
N LYS A 124 9.84 -22.33 -9.57
CA LYS A 124 11.28 -22.24 -9.26
C LYS A 124 12.07 -21.47 -10.32
N TYR A 125 11.68 -21.58 -11.59
CA TYR A 125 12.30 -20.82 -12.66
C TYR A 125 11.99 -19.32 -12.52
N THR A 126 10.73 -18.94 -12.30
CA THR A 126 10.32 -17.52 -12.20
C THR A 126 10.92 -16.82 -10.98
N LEU A 127 11.21 -17.56 -9.92
CA LEU A 127 11.94 -17.08 -8.74
C LEU A 127 13.47 -17.16 -8.92
N GLY A 128 13.99 -17.49 -10.11
CA GLY A 128 15.42 -17.48 -10.39
C GLY A 128 15.99 -16.07 -10.48
N ARG A 129 17.32 -15.94 -10.44
CA ARG A 129 18.02 -14.64 -10.49
C ARG A 129 17.65 -13.84 -11.74
N GLU A 130 17.74 -14.44 -12.93
CA GLU A 130 17.52 -13.73 -14.18
C GLU A 130 16.06 -13.32 -14.40
N PRO A 131 15.05 -14.19 -14.14
CA PRO A 131 13.65 -13.75 -14.22
C PRO A 131 13.30 -12.66 -13.19
N GLU A 132 13.75 -12.75 -11.94
CA GLU A 132 13.52 -11.67 -10.97
C GLU A 132 14.17 -10.36 -11.40
N ARG A 133 15.41 -10.41 -11.92
CA ARG A 133 16.10 -9.23 -12.46
C ARG A 133 15.31 -8.62 -13.63
N TYR A 134 14.80 -9.45 -14.53
CA TYR A 134 13.95 -9.01 -15.64
C TYR A 134 12.71 -8.27 -15.14
N PHE A 135 11.97 -8.85 -14.19
CA PHE A 135 10.78 -8.19 -13.62
C PHE A 135 11.12 -6.90 -12.86
N ALA A 136 12.23 -6.87 -12.12
CA ALA A 136 12.68 -5.67 -11.42
C ALA A 136 13.07 -4.54 -12.40
N ASN A 137 13.65 -4.88 -13.55
CA ASN A 137 13.98 -3.93 -14.62
C ASN A 137 12.74 -3.41 -15.37
N LEU A 138 11.62 -4.14 -15.36
CA LEU A 138 10.33 -3.58 -15.81
C LEU A 138 9.80 -2.50 -14.87
N GLY A 139 10.40 -2.29 -13.70
CA GLY A 139 10.05 -1.19 -12.80
C GLY A 139 8.76 -1.38 -12.01
N TRP A 140 8.16 -2.57 -12.02
CA TRP A 140 6.87 -2.80 -11.36
C TRP A 140 6.99 -3.05 -9.85
N CYS A 141 8.02 -3.79 -9.42
CA CYS A 141 8.24 -4.11 -8.02
C CYS A 141 9.74 -4.18 -7.68
N MET A 142 10.04 -4.21 -6.39
CA MET A 142 11.38 -4.54 -5.92
C MET A 142 11.59 -6.05 -5.98
N PRO A 143 12.81 -6.54 -6.32
CA PRO A 143 13.09 -7.96 -6.33
C PRO A 143 13.00 -8.54 -4.90
N ALA A 144 12.47 -9.76 -4.79
CA ALA A 144 12.44 -10.46 -3.51
C ALA A 144 13.85 -10.91 -3.08
N ARG A 145 14.73 -11.20 -4.05
CA ARG A 145 16.14 -11.49 -3.80
C ARG A 145 16.91 -10.23 -3.38
N ARG A 146 17.29 -10.19 -2.11
CA ARG A 146 18.22 -9.19 -1.52
C ARG A 146 19.47 -8.93 -2.37
N SER A 147 20.03 -9.98 -2.97
CA SER A 147 21.23 -9.87 -3.81
C SER A 147 21.04 -9.08 -5.10
N LEU A 148 19.80 -8.78 -5.49
CA LEU A 148 19.45 -7.98 -6.68
C LEU A 148 19.00 -6.56 -6.33
N ALA A 149 18.58 -6.31 -5.08
CA ALA A 149 17.91 -5.07 -4.69
C ALA A 149 18.73 -3.80 -4.95
N TYR A 150 20.05 -3.93 -5.01
CA TYR A 150 21.00 -2.83 -5.23
C TYR A 150 21.84 -3.02 -6.50
N ASP A 151 21.44 -3.91 -7.42
CA ASP A 151 22.09 -4.01 -8.72
C ASP A 151 21.85 -2.71 -9.50
N SER A 152 22.90 -2.18 -10.13
CA SER A 152 22.87 -0.86 -10.76
C SER A 152 21.87 -0.75 -11.92
N ASP A 153 21.56 -1.85 -12.61
CA ASP A 153 20.55 -1.86 -13.67
C ASP A 153 19.11 -1.88 -13.12
N ILE A 154 18.92 -2.31 -11.87
CA ILE A 154 17.63 -2.27 -11.17
C ILE A 154 17.38 -0.89 -10.56
N MET A 155 18.44 -0.25 -10.04
CA MET A 155 18.43 1.10 -9.47
C MET A 155 18.34 2.16 -10.58
N THR A 156 17.27 2.12 -11.37
CA THR A 156 16.87 3.17 -12.31
C THR A 156 16.38 4.40 -11.53
N PRO A 157 16.14 5.56 -12.17
CA PRO A 157 15.51 6.70 -11.51
C PRO A 157 14.32 6.28 -10.61
N PRO A 158 14.19 6.92 -9.44
CA PRO A 158 14.76 8.22 -9.05
C PRO A 158 16.13 8.18 -8.35
N GLU A 159 16.68 9.34 -8.00
CA GLU A 159 17.97 9.49 -7.28
C GLU A 159 17.99 8.73 -5.95
N HIS A 160 16.93 8.86 -5.14
CA HIS A 160 16.84 8.17 -3.85
C HIS A 160 16.26 6.76 -3.93
N PHE A 161 16.43 6.06 -5.07
CA PHE A 161 15.89 4.72 -5.32
C PHE A 161 16.05 3.72 -4.16
N ARG A 162 17.18 3.78 -3.46
CA ARG A 162 17.50 2.87 -2.34
C ARG A 162 16.43 2.87 -1.25
N ILE A 163 15.71 3.97 -1.08
CA ILE A 163 14.61 4.09 -0.12
C ILE A 163 13.55 3.00 -0.34
N PHE A 164 13.30 2.54 -1.58
CA PHE A 164 12.33 1.46 -1.83
C PHE A 164 12.67 0.16 -1.09
N TYR A 165 13.96 -0.15 -0.93
CA TYR A 165 14.39 -1.35 -0.20
C TYR A 165 14.71 -1.03 1.26
N ASP A 166 15.37 0.10 1.52
CA ASP A 166 15.76 0.53 2.86
C ASP A 166 14.54 0.79 3.76
N SER A 167 13.38 1.12 3.20
CA SER A 167 12.14 1.29 3.98
C SER A 167 11.64 0.01 4.64
N LEU A 168 12.12 -1.17 4.22
CA LEU A 168 11.73 -2.45 4.81
C LEU A 168 12.09 -2.52 6.30
N ASP A 169 13.20 -1.90 6.71
CA ASP A 169 13.66 -1.87 8.12
C ASP A 169 12.66 -1.16 9.05
N ASN A 170 11.79 -0.31 8.49
CA ASN A 170 10.76 0.41 9.23
C ASN A 170 9.40 0.26 8.54
N SER A 171 9.01 -0.99 8.28
CA SER A 171 7.73 -1.33 7.67
C SER A 171 6.94 -2.35 8.46
N LYS A 172 5.62 -2.39 8.24
CA LYS A 172 4.73 -3.45 8.73
C LYS A 172 4.01 -4.10 7.55
N TYR A 173 3.74 -5.40 7.67
CA TYR A 173 2.85 -6.06 6.71
C TYR A 173 1.47 -5.43 6.78
N VAL A 174 0.94 -5.09 5.60
CA VAL A 174 -0.46 -4.73 5.46
C VAL A 174 -1.33 -5.90 5.97
N PRO A 175 -2.37 -5.66 6.82
CA PRO A 175 -3.18 -6.76 7.32
C PRO A 175 -3.89 -7.50 6.19
N CYS A 176 -3.65 -8.81 6.10
CA CYS A 176 -4.24 -9.69 5.09
C CYS A 176 -4.84 -10.97 5.70
N PRO A 177 -5.94 -10.85 6.47
CA PRO A 177 -6.65 -12.03 6.97
C PRO A 177 -7.23 -12.86 5.81
N PRO A 178 -7.65 -14.12 6.03
CA PRO A 178 -8.34 -14.92 5.02
C PRO A 178 -9.55 -14.19 4.39
N GLN A 179 -10.25 -13.38 5.18
CA GLN A 179 -11.38 -12.55 4.79
C GLN A 179 -10.96 -11.18 4.23
N TYR A 180 -9.70 -11.00 3.78
CA TYR A 180 -9.13 -9.72 3.34
C TYR A 180 -10.07 -8.92 2.43
N ASN A 181 -10.65 -9.56 1.41
CA ASN A 181 -11.54 -8.89 0.47
C ASN A 181 -12.79 -8.30 1.16
N VAL A 182 -13.33 -8.98 2.17
CA VAL A 182 -14.50 -8.50 2.93
C VAL A 182 -14.09 -7.32 3.81
N VAL A 183 -12.99 -7.48 4.56
CA VAL A 183 -12.44 -6.43 5.44
C VAL A 183 -12.10 -5.17 4.64
N GLU A 184 -11.41 -5.32 3.50
CA GLU A 184 -11.03 -4.22 2.62
C GLU A 184 -12.27 -3.49 2.08
N ASN A 185 -13.28 -4.21 1.61
CA ASN A 185 -14.50 -3.58 1.08
C ASN A 185 -15.27 -2.81 2.15
N ILE A 186 -15.40 -3.35 3.36
CA ILE A 186 -16.02 -2.66 4.50
C ILE A 186 -15.23 -1.38 4.80
N TRP A 187 -13.91 -1.50 4.95
CA TRP A 187 -13.04 -0.37 5.26
C TRP A 187 -13.09 0.73 4.20
N LEU A 188 -13.00 0.36 2.91
CA LEU A 188 -13.02 1.31 1.80
C LEU A 188 -14.34 2.09 1.72
N ARG A 189 -15.46 1.44 2.04
CA ARG A 189 -16.77 2.12 2.11
C ARG A 189 -16.77 3.21 3.16
N TYR A 190 -16.37 2.89 4.39
CA TYR A 190 -16.31 3.86 5.49
C TYR A 190 -15.26 4.95 5.27
N LEU A 191 -14.10 4.60 4.71
CA LEU A 191 -13.09 5.56 4.28
C LEU A 191 -13.65 6.53 3.23
N GLY A 192 -14.47 6.04 2.29
CA GLY A 192 -15.19 6.85 1.32
C GLY A 192 -16.06 7.90 2.01
N LEU A 193 -16.88 7.50 2.99
CA LEU A 193 -17.76 8.39 3.74
C LEU A 193 -16.99 9.44 4.56
N ILE A 194 -15.86 9.03 5.17
CA ILE A 194 -14.96 9.96 5.89
C ILE A 194 -14.39 11.00 4.94
N THR A 195 -13.80 10.55 3.83
CA THR A 195 -13.11 11.43 2.89
C THR A 195 -14.07 12.34 2.12
N ALA A 196 -15.33 11.93 1.93
CA ALA A 196 -16.40 12.76 1.39
C ALA A 196 -16.99 13.75 2.41
N ASN A 197 -16.56 13.70 3.68
CA ASN A 197 -17.12 14.47 4.79
C ASN A 197 -18.62 14.20 5.03
N GLU A 198 -19.06 12.97 4.72
CA GLU A 198 -20.43 12.49 4.95
C GLU A 198 -20.59 11.82 6.33
N MET A 199 -19.48 11.36 6.92
CA MET A 199 -19.40 10.88 8.30
C MET A 199 -18.18 11.46 9.01
N THR A 200 -18.26 11.62 10.33
CA THR A 200 -17.06 11.89 11.12
C THR A 200 -16.14 10.66 11.15
N ALA A 201 -14.84 10.88 11.35
CA ALA A 201 -13.88 9.79 11.51
C ALA A 201 -14.30 8.80 12.62
N ALA A 202 -14.77 9.32 13.75
CA ALA A 202 -15.17 8.50 14.90
C ALA A 202 -16.38 7.59 14.58
N GLU A 203 -17.44 8.14 13.99
CA GLU A 203 -18.65 7.38 13.64
C GLU A 203 -18.35 6.30 12.60
N ALA A 204 -17.60 6.64 11.55
CA ALA A 204 -17.28 5.71 10.48
C ALA A 204 -16.32 4.61 10.93
N CYS A 205 -15.31 4.92 11.75
CA CYS A 205 -14.42 3.93 12.35
C CYS A 205 -15.15 2.97 13.29
N GLN A 206 -16.10 3.49 14.10
CA GLN A 206 -16.90 2.64 14.98
C GLN A 206 -17.81 1.69 14.18
N ALA A 207 -18.50 2.21 13.14
CA ALA A 207 -19.34 1.37 12.28
C ALA A 207 -18.51 0.33 11.49
N ALA A 208 -17.33 0.72 11.00
CA ALA A 208 -16.38 -0.21 10.39
C ALA A 208 -15.91 -1.28 11.39
N HIS A 209 -15.68 -0.90 12.65
CA HIS A 209 -15.26 -1.83 13.69
C HIS A 209 -16.28 -2.94 13.91
N GLU A 210 -17.56 -2.58 14.02
CA GLU A 210 -18.66 -3.54 14.22
C GLU A 210 -18.75 -4.54 13.07
N GLU A 211 -18.80 -4.06 11.82
CA GLU A 211 -18.91 -4.93 10.65
C GLU A 211 -17.65 -5.78 10.39
N ILE A 212 -16.45 -5.23 10.59
CA ILE A 212 -15.21 -6.00 10.47
C ILE A 212 -15.15 -7.08 11.55
N SER A 213 -15.62 -6.79 12.76
CA SER A 213 -15.64 -7.76 13.85
C SER A 213 -16.56 -8.94 13.52
N GLU A 214 -17.74 -8.70 12.96
CA GLU A 214 -18.61 -9.79 12.46
C GLU A 214 -17.93 -10.59 11.34
N ALA A 215 -17.36 -9.91 10.34
CA ALA A 215 -16.72 -10.55 9.20
C ALA A 215 -15.51 -11.44 9.56
N LEU A 216 -14.82 -11.14 10.67
CA LEU A 216 -13.67 -11.94 11.13
C LEU A 216 -14.07 -13.17 11.96
N THR A 217 -15.34 -13.28 12.36
CA THR A 217 -15.85 -14.45 13.10
C THR A 217 -16.39 -15.57 12.20
N GLU A 218 -16.58 -15.29 10.90
CA GLU A 218 -17.01 -16.24 9.88
C GLU A 218 -15.84 -17.06 9.29
#